data_AF-G7HXC8-F1
#
_entry.id   AF-G7HXC8-F1
#
_cell.length_a   1.000
_cell.length_b   1.000
_cell.length_c   1.000
_cell.angle_alpha   90.00
_cell.angle_beta   90.00
_cell.angle_gamma   90.00
#
_symmetry.space_group_name_H-M   'P 1'
#
loop_
_entity.id
_entity.type
_entity.pdbx_description
1 polymer ?
#
loop_
_entity_poly.entity_id
_entity_poly.type
_entity_poly.pdbx_seq_one_letter_code
_entity_poly.pdbx_strand_id
1 'polypeptide(L)'
;MSIEFFNESGFDGVNEEMLIDVASFALGAMDVSPDVELTMTCVDLETIEELHVRWMDLEGPTDVMSFPMDELTPGAMSPRPDSPEAGPAMLGDIVLCPAFAERQAQAAGHSLSHELALLTTHGCLHLLGYDHGTPAEEQEMFALQNELLADWYDSLAKRGLTFQPKPSGPKAFPSAADRETLDEQIDTDFN
;
A
#
# COMPACT_ATOMS: atom_id res chain seq x y z
N MET A 1 4.71 -15.44 -6.70
CA MET A 1 4.01 -14.14 -6.66
C MET A 1 4.71 -13.26 -7.67
N SER A 2 3.95 -12.64 -8.56
CA SER A 2 4.49 -11.69 -9.53
C SER A 2 4.07 -10.30 -9.09
N ILE A 3 5.04 -9.44 -8.78
CA ILE A 3 4.80 -8.04 -8.43
C ILE A 3 5.55 -7.20 -9.46
N GLU A 4 4.81 -6.43 -10.25
CA GLU A 4 5.38 -5.46 -11.17
C GLU A 4 5.39 -4.08 -10.52
N PHE A 5 6.51 -3.37 -10.64
CA PHE A 5 6.67 -2.04 -10.08
C PHE A 5 7.04 -1.03 -11.16
N PHE A 6 6.31 0.08 -11.22
CA PHE A 6 6.55 1.18 -12.14
C PHE A 6 6.75 2.49 -11.38
N ASN A 7 7.88 3.18 -11.60
CA ASN A 7 8.10 4.51 -11.04
C ASN A 7 7.92 5.58 -12.11
N GLU A 8 6.74 6.21 -12.12
CA GLU A 8 6.40 7.32 -13.02
C GLU A 8 6.34 8.67 -12.28
N SER A 9 6.60 8.67 -10.97
CA SER A 9 6.49 9.87 -10.13
C SER A 9 7.58 10.92 -10.36
N GLY A 10 8.70 10.51 -10.98
CA GLY A 10 9.90 11.36 -11.07
C GLY A 10 10.53 11.71 -9.72
N PHE A 11 10.10 11.06 -8.63
CA PHE A 11 10.51 11.35 -7.27
C PHE A 11 11.73 10.54 -6.86
N ASP A 12 12.78 11.23 -6.42
CA ASP A 12 13.99 10.60 -5.91
C ASP A 12 13.75 9.96 -4.52
N GLY A 13 14.34 8.79 -4.27
CA GLY A 13 14.28 8.15 -2.94
C GLY A 13 13.22 7.05 -2.78
N VAL A 14 12.47 6.73 -3.84
CA VAL A 14 11.67 5.51 -3.91
C VAL A 14 12.59 4.29 -4.01
N ASN A 15 12.41 3.30 -3.13
CA ASN A 15 13.16 2.04 -3.15
C ASN A 15 12.23 0.91 -3.59
N GLU A 16 12.34 0.52 -4.87
CA GLU A 16 11.46 -0.47 -5.50
C GLU A 16 11.62 -1.87 -4.87
N GLU A 17 12.84 -2.29 -4.56
CA GLU A 17 13.13 -3.59 -3.94
C GLU A 17 12.46 -3.69 -2.57
N MET A 18 12.50 -2.61 -1.79
CA MET A 18 11.84 -2.52 -0.49
C MET A 18 10.32 -2.64 -0.60
N LEU A 19 9.71 -1.97 -1.58
CA LEU A 19 8.26 -1.99 -1.80
C LEU A 19 7.76 -3.36 -2.26
N ILE A 20 8.50 -4.00 -3.15
CA ILE A 20 8.21 -5.37 -3.59
C ILE A 20 8.37 -6.35 -2.41
N ASP A 21 9.40 -6.20 -1.57
CA ASP A 21 9.63 -7.10 -0.42
C ASP A 21 8.54 -6.96 0.65
N VAL A 22 8.14 -5.74 1.01
CA VAL A 22 7.06 -5.52 2.00
C VAL A 22 5.70 -6.01 1.47
N ALA A 23 5.37 -5.74 0.19
CA ALA A 23 4.14 -6.26 -0.42
C ALA A 23 4.13 -7.79 -0.45
N SER A 24 5.23 -8.40 -0.89
CA SER A 24 5.39 -9.88 -0.89
C SER A 24 5.24 -10.46 0.50
N PHE A 25 5.81 -9.79 1.52
CA PHE A 25 5.70 -10.22 2.90
C PHE A 25 4.26 -10.13 3.42
N ALA A 26 3.59 -8.98 3.22
CA ALA A 26 2.23 -8.75 3.68
C ALA A 26 1.26 -9.76 3.07
N LEU A 27 1.30 -9.94 1.75
CA LEU A 27 0.44 -10.92 1.06
C LEU A 27 0.76 -12.36 1.47
N GLY A 28 2.05 -12.71 1.63
CA GLY A 28 2.45 -14.03 2.09
C GLY A 28 2.03 -14.34 3.53
N ALA A 29 2.08 -13.34 4.42
CA ALA A 29 1.61 -13.47 5.81
C ALA A 29 0.08 -13.63 5.90
N MET A 30 -0.65 -13.13 4.90
CA MET A 30 -2.10 -13.29 4.75
C MET A 30 -2.50 -14.57 4.00
N ASP A 31 -1.57 -15.53 3.82
CA ASP A 31 -1.79 -16.80 3.11
C ASP A 31 -2.30 -16.64 1.67
N VAL A 32 -1.97 -15.52 1.01
CA VAL A 32 -2.31 -15.29 -0.41
C VAL A 32 -1.49 -16.23 -1.28
N SER A 33 -2.16 -16.84 -2.27
CA SER A 33 -1.50 -17.73 -3.22
C SER A 33 -0.30 -17.05 -3.89
N PRO A 34 0.83 -17.74 -4.10
CA PRO A 34 1.92 -17.20 -4.90
C PRO A 34 1.54 -17.06 -6.38
N ASP A 35 0.42 -17.64 -6.84
CA ASP A 35 -0.04 -17.55 -8.23
C ASP A 35 -0.99 -16.34 -8.41
N VAL A 36 -0.57 -15.17 -7.90
CA VAL A 36 -1.26 -13.89 -8.10
C VAL A 36 -0.32 -12.84 -8.70
N GLU A 37 -0.93 -11.89 -9.42
CA GLU A 37 -0.29 -10.72 -10.02
C GLU A 37 -0.75 -9.44 -9.30
N LEU A 38 0.23 -8.64 -8.85
CA LEU A 38 0.03 -7.32 -8.25
C LEU A 38 0.82 -6.29 -9.07
N THR A 39 0.19 -5.17 -9.42
CA THR A 39 0.89 -4.01 -9.97
C THR A 39 1.03 -2.94 -8.90
N MET A 40 2.19 -2.33 -8.81
CA MET A 40 2.44 -1.16 -7.98
C MET A 40 3.00 -0.03 -8.84
N THR A 41 2.41 1.16 -8.75
CA THR A 41 2.83 2.32 -9.53
C THR A 41 3.03 3.53 -8.63
N CYS A 42 4.21 4.14 -8.66
CA CYS A 42 4.42 5.46 -8.08
C CYS A 42 4.12 6.54 -9.12
N VAL A 43 3.28 7.51 -8.79
CA VAL A 43 2.89 8.63 -9.65
C VAL A 43 3.12 9.98 -8.97
N ASP A 44 3.08 11.06 -9.73
CA ASP A 44 3.17 12.42 -9.20
C ASP A 44 1.83 12.91 -8.61
N LEU A 45 1.85 14.11 -8.02
CA LEU A 45 0.67 14.70 -7.37
C LEU A 45 -0.47 14.99 -8.34
N GLU A 46 -0.16 15.49 -9.53
CA GLU A 46 -1.16 15.83 -10.55
C GLU A 46 -1.87 14.56 -11.02
N THR A 47 -1.11 13.50 -11.29
CA THR A 47 -1.64 12.21 -11.73
C THR A 47 -2.52 11.57 -10.65
N ILE A 48 -2.11 11.57 -9.38
CA ILE A 48 -2.93 10.94 -8.33
C ILE A 48 -4.20 11.74 -8.04
N GLU A 49 -4.16 13.07 -8.13
CA GLU A 49 -5.34 13.92 -8.01
C GLU A 49 -6.34 13.66 -9.15
N GLU A 50 -5.87 13.55 -10.39
CA GLU A 50 -6.71 13.17 -11.53
C GLU A 50 -7.37 11.80 -11.33
N LEU A 51 -6.63 10.82 -10.80
CA LEU A 51 -7.16 9.49 -10.49
C LEU A 51 -8.18 9.54 -9.35
N HIS A 52 -7.91 10.33 -8.30
CA HIS A 52 -8.76 10.47 -7.14
C HIS A 52 -10.13 11.06 -7.54
N VAL A 53 -10.13 12.12 -8.34
CA VAL A 53 -11.36 12.71 -8.90
C VAL A 53 -12.06 11.70 -9.83
N ARG A 54 -11.32 11.06 -10.73
CA ARG A 54 -11.92 10.18 -11.75
C ARG A 54 -12.59 8.93 -11.16
N TRP A 55 -12.01 8.36 -10.11
CA TRP A 55 -12.46 7.07 -9.56
C TRP A 55 -13.23 7.19 -8.26
N MET A 56 -12.96 8.22 -7.44
CA MET A 56 -13.62 8.41 -6.15
C MET A 56 -14.53 9.65 -6.09
N ASP A 57 -14.54 10.52 -7.11
CA ASP A 57 -15.30 11.78 -7.14
C ASP A 57 -14.93 12.71 -5.96
N LEU A 58 -13.67 12.63 -5.51
CA LEU A 58 -13.09 13.43 -4.44
C LEU A 58 -11.99 14.35 -4.99
N GLU A 59 -12.02 15.62 -4.60
CA GLU A 59 -11.04 16.62 -5.01
C GLU A 59 -9.75 16.50 -4.17
N GLY A 60 -8.61 16.86 -4.78
CA GLY A 60 -7.30 16.90 -4.14
C GLY A 60 -6.49 15.60 -4.28
N PRO A 61 -5.16 15.66 -4.09
CA PRO A 61 -4.29 14.49 -4.14
C PRO A 61 -4.49 13.61 -2.89
N THR A 62 -4.14 12.33 -3.02
CA THR A 62 -4.08 11.38 -1.91
C THR A 62 -2.71 10.70 -1.88
N ASP A 63 -2.46 9.89 -0.87
CA ASP A 63 -1.20 9.17 -0.63
C ASP A 63 -1.14 7.81 -1.34
N VAL A 64 -2.23 7.05 -1.28
CA VAL A 64 -2.38 5.72 -1.85
C VAL A 64 -3.79 5.49 -2.38
N MET A 65 -3.90 4.83 -3.53
CA MET A 65 -5.14 4.29 -4.06
C MET A 65 -4.97 2.81 -4.36
N SER A 66 -5.96 2.00 -4.01
CA SER A 66 -5.96 0.56 -4.28
C SER A 66 -7.15 0.19 -5.15
N PHE A 67 -6.87 -0.50 -6.26
CA PHE A 67 -7.85 -0.91 -7.25
C PHE A 67 -7.93 -2.45 -7.28
N PRO A 68 -8.80 -3.07 -6.47
CA PRO A 68 -8.97 -4.52 -6.49
C PRO A 68 -9.55 -4.97 -7.83
N MET A 69 -9.02 -6.07 -8.37
CA MET A 69 -9.57 -6.69 -9.57
C MET A 69 -10.59 -7.79 -9.19
N ASP A 70 -11.79 -7.70 -9.77
CA ASP A 70 -12.99 -8.46 -9.39
C ASP A 70 -12.92 -9.99 -9.73
N GLU A 71 -11.82 -10.47 -10.32
CA GLU A 71 -11.66 -11.86 -10.73
C GLU A 71 -11.30 -12.82 -9.57
N LEU A 72 -11.11 -12.33 -8.35
CA LEU A 72 -10.85 -13.15 -7.16
C LEU A 72 -12.09 -13.83 -6.55
N THR A 73 -13.16 -14.04 -7.33
CA THR A 73 -14.29 -14.85 -6.85
C THR A 73 -13.81 -16.29 -6.64
N PRO A 74 -14.00 -16.88 -5.44
CA PRO A 74 -13.62 -18.28 -5.19
C PRO A 74 -14.30 -19.22 -6.19
N GLY A 75 -13.52 -19.83 -7.09
CA GLY A 75 -14.02 -20.70 -8.17
C GLY A 75 -14.11 -20.04 -9.55
N ALA A 76 -13.78 -18.75 -9.70
CA ALA A 76 -13.73 -18.03 -10.97
C ALA A 76 -12.31 -17.97 -11.59
N MET A 77 -11.49 -19.00 -11.35
CA MET A 77 -10.34 -19.32 -12.20
C MET A 77 -10.85 -19.79 -13.58
N SER A 78 -11.50 -18.89 -14.31
CA SER A 78 -11.97 -19.15 -15.66
C SER A 78 -10.75 -19.15 -16.56
N PRO A 79 -10.51 -20.21 -17.34
CA PRO A 79 -9.45 -20.20 -18.34
C PRO A 79 -9.64 -18.99 -19.25
N ARG A 80 -8.55 -18.24 -19.51
CA ARG A 80 -8.60 -17.19 -20.52
C ARG A 80 -9.00 -17.84 -21.86
N PRO A 81 -9.77 -17.17 -22.74
CA PRO A 81 -10.24 -17.78 -24.00
C PRO A 81 -9.13 -18.35 -24.90
N ASP A 82 -7.89 -17.90 -24.68
CA ASP A 82 -6.67 -18.23 -25.40
C ASP A 82 -5.72 -19.19 -24.65
N SER A 83 -6.01 -19.56 -23.40
CA SER A 83 -5.21 -20.52 -22.62
C SER A 83 -6.08 -21.50 -21.83
N PRO A 84 -5.85 -22.82 -21.97
CA PRO A 84 -6.57 -23.82 -21.19
C PRO A 84 -6.14 -23.88 -19.72
N GLU A 85 -5.04 -23.22 -19.34
CA GLU A 85 -4.60 -23.08 -17.96
C GLU A 85 -5.19 -21.81 -17.35
N ALA A 86 -5.66 -21.90 -16.11
CA ALA A 86 -5.96 -20.70 -15.33
C ALA A 86 -4.63 -19.95 -15.12
N GLY A 87 -4.51 -18.76 -15.70
CA GLY A 87 -3.39 -17.87 -15.44
C GLY A 87 -3.38 -17.42 -13.98
N PRO A 88 -2.29 -16.78 -13.53
CA PRO A 88 -2.27 -16.17 -12.20
C PRO A 88 -3.45 -15.22 -12.04
N ALA A 89 -4.05 -15.22 -10.85
CA ALA A 89 -5.20 -14.37 -10.57
C ALA A 89 -4.72 -12.92 -10.37
N MET A 90 -5.38 -11.97 -11.03
CA MET A 90 -5.08 -10.55 -10.86
C MET A 90 -5.58 -10.09 -9.49
N LEU A 91 -4.68 -9.67 -8.61
CA LEU A 91 -5.05 -9.10 -7.31
C LEU A 91 -5.55 -7.65 -7.48
N GLY A 92 -4.84 -6.88 -8.28
CA GLY A 92 -5.18 -5.48 -8.56
C GLY A 92 -3.95 -4.58 -8.62
N ASP A 93 -4.21 -3.28 -8.50
CA ASP A 93 -3.20 -2.24 -8.62
C ASP A 93 -3.13 -1.38 -7.35
N ILE A 94 -1.92 -1.04 -6.90
CA ILE A 94 -1.66 -0.04 -5.85
C ILE A 94 -0.96 1.16 -6.50
N VAL A 95 -1.55 2.34 -6.38
CA VAL A 95 -0.97 3.59 -6.85
C VAL A 95 -0.53 4.41 -5.65
N LEU A 96 0.74 4.81 -5.61
CA LEU A 96 1.36 5.56 -4.51
C LEU A 96 1.81 6.94 -5.00
N CYS A 97 1.68 7.97 -4.16
CA CYS A 97 2.28 9.28 -4.42
C CYS A 97 3.44 9.57 -3.45
N PRO A 98 4.71 9.38 -3.86
CA PRO A 98 5.86 9.61 -2.99
C PRO A 98 5.98 11.05 -2.47
N ALA A 99 5.57 12.04 -3.27
CA ALA A 99 5.61 13.45 -2.88
C ALA A 99 4.60 13.76 -1.76
N PHE A 100 3.42 13.14 -1.79
CA PHE A 100 2.44 13.25 -0.70
C PHE A 100 2.94 12.51 0.55
N ALA A 101 3.40 11.26 0.37
CA ALA A 101 3.96 10.44 1.43
C ALA A 101 5.17 11.09 2.13
N GLU A 102 6.00 11.87 1.41
CA GLU A 102 7.11 12.59 2.03
C GLU A 102 6.61 13.62 3.05
N ARG A 103 5.55 14.36 2.72
CA ARG A 103 4.98 15.36 3.65
C ARG A 103 4.38 14.69 4.88
N GLN A 104 3.63 13.60 4.68
CA GLN A 104 3.12 12.78 5.78
C GLN A 104 4.26 12.26 6.67
N ALA A 105 5.31 11.70 6.06
CA ALA A 105 6.48 11.21 6.80
C ALA A 105 7.17 12.30 7.63
N GLN A 106 7.31 13.51 7.08
CA GLN A 106 7.88 14.66 7.79
C GLN A 106 7.01 15.09 8.98
N ALA A 107 5.69 15.19 8.80
CA ALA A 107 4.74 15.58 9.85
C ALA A 107 4.56 14.50 10.94
N ALA A 108 4.67 13.22 10.56
CA ALA A 108 4.64 12.08 11.47
C ALA A 108 6.00 11.82 12.17
N GLY A 109 7.10 12.33 11.61
CA GLY A 109 8.43 12.27 12.19
C GLY A 109 9.17 10.96 11.94
N HIS A 110 8.94 10.33 10.79
CA HIS A 110 9.68 9.13 10.33
C HIS A 110 10.16 9.28 8.89
N SER A 111 10.90 8.29 8.39
CA SER A 111 11.44 8.32 7.02
C SER A 111 10.37 8.08 5.96
N LEU A 112 10.55 8.66 4.77
CA LEU A 112 9.73 8.36 3.58
C LEU A 112 9.65 6.85 3.29
N SER A 113 10.77 6.12 3.38
CA SER A 113 10.79 4.66 3.13
C SER A 113 9.90 3.89 4.11
N HIS A 114 9.71 4.39 5.33
CA HIS A 114 8.79 3.79 6.28
C HIS A 114 7.34 4.11 5.92
N GLU A 115 7.05 5.35 5.53
CA GLU A 115 5.71 5.73 5.10
C GLU A 115 5.26 4.95 3.87
N LEU A 116 6.13 4.81 2.87
CA LEU A 116 5.82 4.02 1.69
C LEU A 116 5.62 2.53 2.02
N ALA A 117 6.35 1.98 3.01
CA ALA A 117 6.13 0.60 3.47
C ALA A 117 4.79 0.44 4.19
N LEU A 118 4.41 1.44 5.00
CA LEU A 118 3.10 1.50 5.66
C LEU A 118 1.98 1.58 4.64
N LEU A 119 2.04 2.53 3.70
CA LEU A 119 1.08 2.72 2.61
C LEU A 119 0.96 1.49 1.70
N THR A 120 2.08 0.82 1.42
CA THR A 120 2.07 -0.43 0.65
C THR A 120 1.35 -1.54 1.40
N THR A 121 1.61 -1.69 2.71
CA THR A 121 0.93 -2.68 3.56
C THR A 121 -0.56 -2.37 3.62
N HIS A 122 -0.92 -1.10 3.79
CA HIS A 122 -2.30 -0.61 3.79
C HIS A 122 -3.01 -0.94 2.47
N GLY A 123 -2.40 -0.63 1.33
CA GLY A 123 -2.96 -0.94 0.02
C GLY A 123 -3.13 -2.44 -0.21
N CYS A 124 -2.20 -3.27 0.24
CA CYS A 124 -2.35 -4.73 0.19
C CYS A 124 -3.59 -5.21 0.96
N LEU A 125 -3.86 -4.63 2.15
CA LEU A 125 -5.05 -4.98 2.93
C LEU A 125 -6.35 -4.60 2.21
N HIS A 126 -6.40 -3.43 1.57
CA HIS A 126 -7.54 -3.03 0.74
C HIS A 126 -7.77 -3.98 -0.44
N LEU A 127 -6.71 -4.43 -1.11
CA LEU A 127 -6.83 -5.41 -2.19
C LEU A 127 -7.39 -6.77 -1.72
N LEU A 128 -7.20 -7.10 -0.44
CA LEU A 128 -7.76 -8.30 0.19
C LEU A 128 -9.19 -8.11 0.72
N GLY A 129 -9.77 -6.92 0.53
CA GLY A 129 -11.14 -6.59 0.94
C GLY A 129 -11.27 -6.11 2.38
N TYR A 130 -10.17 -5.79 3.06
CA TYR A 130 -10.25 -5.04 4.31
C TYR A 130 -10.59 -3.59 4.01
N ASP A 131 -11.46 -3.02 4.83
CA ASP A 131 -11.90 -1.63 4.74
C ASP A 131 -11.83 -1.01 6.14
N HIS A 132 -12.02 0.29 6.24
CA HIS A 132 -12.05 1.03 7.49
C HIS A 132 -13.20 2.06 7.50
N GLY A 133 -14.31 1.75 6.84
CA GLY A 133 -15.50 2.61 6.78
C GLY A 133 -16.32 2.63 8.08
N THR A 134 -16.18 1.63 8.95
CA THR A 134 -16.76 1.62 10.29
C THR A 134 -15.69 1.53 11.39
N PRO A 135 -15.96 2.01 12.62
CA PRO A 135 -14.99 1.97 13.70
C PRO A 135 -14.47 0.57 14.06
N ALA A 136 -15.26 -0.48 13.80
CA ALA A 136 -14.85 -1.86 14.06
C ALA A 136 -13.88 -2.37 12.99
N GLU A 137 -14.18 -2.12 11.72
CA GLU A 137 -13.32 -2.47 10.58
C GLU A 137 -12.01 -1.67 10.62
N GLU A 138 -12.11 -0.39 10.95
CA GLU A 138 -10.97 0.51 11.18
C GLU A 138 -10.02 -0.04 12.25
N GLN A 139 -10.57 -0.43 13.42
CA GLN A 139 -9.75 -0.99 14.50
C GLN A 139 -9.06 -2.30 14.07
N GLU A 140 -9.75 -3.16 13.32
CA GLU A 140 -9.23 -4.42 12.83
C GLU A 140 -8.11 -4.19 11.81
N MET A 141 -8.36 -3.38 10.78
CA MET A 141 -7.43 -3.14 9.69
C MET A 141 -6.16 -2.43 10.17
N PHE A 142 -6.27 -1.41 11.01
CA PHE A 142 -5.09 -0.69 11.51
C PHE A 142 -4.26 -1.54 12.49
N ALA A 143 -4.91 -2.40 13.29
CA ALA A 143 -4.18 -3.35 14.13
C ALA A 143 -3.39 -4.34 13.27
N LEU A 144 -4.04 -4.92 12.26
CA LEU A 144 -3.40 -5.87 11.33
C LEU A 144 -2.28 -5.23 10.51
N GLN A 145 -2.48 -4.01 10.02
CA GLN A 145 -1.44 -3.23 9.32
C GLN A 145 -0.19 -3.08 10.18
N ASN A 146 -0.37 -2.65 11.43
CA ASN A 146 0.75 -2.40 12.33
C ASN A 146 1.46 -3.70 12.73
N GLU A 147 0.72 -4.81 12.89
CA GLU A 147 1.28 -6.14 13.12
C GLU A 147 2.12 -6.62 11.93
N LEU A 148 1.56 -6.60 10.71
CA LEU A 148 2.25 -7.00 9.49
C LEU A 148 3.52 -6.18 9.24
N LEU A 149 3.45 -4.87 9.42
CA LEU A 149 4.59 -3.99 9.24
C LEU A 149 5.69 -4.25 10.28
N ALA A 150 5.31 -4.48 11.55
CA ALA A 150 6.25 -4.81 12.61
C ALA A 150 6.93 -6.17 12.37
N ASP A 151 6.18 -7.15 11.89
CA ASP A 151 6.66 -8.50 11.57
C ASP A 151 7.55 -8.50 10.33
N TRP A 152 7.27 -7.64 9.35
CA TRP A 152 8.15 -7.44 8.19
C TRP A 152 9.55 -6.96 8.63
N TYR A 153 9.63 -5.96 9.50
CA TYR A 153 10.91 -5.52 10.06
C TYR A 153 11.66 -6.64 10.81
N ASP A 154 10.93 -7.48 11.55
CA ASP A 154 11.53 -8.61 12.25
C ASP A 154 12.00 -9.71 11.28
N SER A 155 11.28 -9.90 10.17
CA SER A 155 11.67 -10.77 9.06
C SER A 155 12.96 -10.29 8.37
N LEU A 156 13.07 -8.99 8.10
CA LEU A 156 14.30 -8.38 7.56
C LEU A 156 15.50 -8.65 8.47
N ALA A 157 15.34 -8.43 9.78
CA ALA A 157 16.39 -8.69 10.76
C ALA A 157 16.82 -10.16 10.78
N LYS A 158 15.86 -11.11 10.71
CA LYS A 158 16.15 -12.56 10.61
C LYS A 158 16.87 -12.93 9.31
N ARG A 159 16.55 -12.25 8.21
CA ARG A 159 17.18 -12.43 6.89
C ARG A 159 18.53 -11.70 6.76
N GLY A 160 18.91 -10.89 7.73
CA GLY A 160 20.13 -10.06 7.68
C GLY A 160 20.05 -8.93 6.66
N LEU A 161 18.84 -8.46 6.35
CA LEU A 161 18.56 -7.37 5.43
C LEU A 161 18.14 -6.12 6.19
N THR A 162 18.47 -4.94 5.65
CA THR A 162 18.01 -3.65 6.18
C THR A 162 17.83 -2.70 5.01
N PHE A 163 16.58 -2.28 4.77
CA PHE A 163 16.28 -1.18 3.84
C PHE A 163 16.30 0.17 4.55
N GLN A 164 15.74 0.24 5.76
CA GLN A 164 15.74 1.39 6.65
C GLN A 164 15.70 0.92 8.13
N PRO A 165 16.13 1.75 9.10
CA PRO A 165 15.96 1.45 10.51
C PRO A 165 14.47 1.24 10.87
N LYS A 166 14.18 0.25 11.72
CA LYS A 166 12.84 0.09 12.31
C LYS A 166 12.53 1.32 13.16
N PRO A 167 11.44 2.06 12.89
CA PRO A 167 11.09 3.23 13.69
C PRO A 167 10.57 2.79 15.06
N SER A 168 10.72 3.69 16.04
CA SER A 168 10.37 3.43 17.45
C SER A 168 9.36 4.44 18.02
N GLY A 169 8.86 5.37 17.22
CA GLY A 169 7.90 6.40 17.65
C GLY A 169 6.45 5.89 17.58
N PRO A 170 5.54 6.39 18.44
CA PRO A 170 4.13 5.99 18.40
C PRO A 170 3.45 6.31 17.06
N LYS A 171 3.86 7.40 16.41
CA LYS A 171 3.36 7.79 15.07
C LYS A 171 3.84 6.89 13.92
N ALA A 172 4.79 5.99 14.17
CA ALA A 172 5.26 5.03 13.17
C ALA A 172 4.34 3.81 13.03
N PHE A 173 3.41 3.64 13.98
CA PHE A 173 2.38 2.61 13.94
C PHE A 173 1.06 3.30 14.30
N PRO A 174 0.54 4.15 13.40
CA PRO A 174 -0.55 5.07 13.70
C PRO A 174 -1.85 4.31 13.96
N SER A 175 -2.71 4.89 14.78
CA SER A 175 -4.14 4.58 14.75
C SER A 175 -4.82 5.32 13.59
N ALA A 176 -6.05 4.94 13.26
CA ALA A 176 -6.82 5.66 12.26
C ALA A 176 -7.08 7.11 12.63
N ALA A 177 -7.31 7.42 13.91
CA ALA A 177 -7.44 8.80 14.38
C ALA A 177 -6.13 9.61 14.20
N ASP A 178 -4.97 8.98 14.39
CA ASP A 178 -3.68 9.60 14.10
C ASP A 178 -3.53 9.87 12.59
N ARG A 179 -4.06 8.97 11.75
CA ARG A 179 -4.03 9.09 10.28
C ARG A 179 -4.95 10.22 9.80
N GLU A 180 -6.20 10.24 10.23
CA GLU A 180 -7.16 11.29 9.90
C GLU A 180 -6.63 12.68 10.29
N THR A 181 -6.07 12.82 11.50
CA THR A 181 -5.46 14.09 11.95
C THR A 181 -4.28 14.51 11.07
N LEU A 182 -3.49 13.55 10.59
CA LEU A 182 -2.34 13.80 9.73
C LEU A 182 -2.80 14.24 8.34
N ASP A 183 -3.82 13.59 7.79
CA ASP A 183 -4.36 13.90 6.46
C ASP A 183 -5.01 15.29 6.45
N GLU A 184 -5.79 15.64 7.48
CA GLU A 184 -6.32 17.01 7.65
C GLU A 184 -5.21 18.07 7.70
N GLN A 185 -4.09 17.76 8.37
CA GLN A 185 -2.95 18.66 8.45
C GLN A 185 -2.29 18.85 7.08
N ILE A 186 -2.12 17.76 6.32
CA ILE A 186 -1.48 17.80 5.01
C ILE A 186 -2.38 18.46 3.95
N ASP A 187 -3.69 18.23 3.99
CA ASP A 187 -4.65 18.86 3.08
C ASP A 187 -4.65 20.39 3.21
N THR A 188 -4.42 20.91 4.41
CA THR A 188 -4.23 22.36 4.60
C THR A 188 -2.95 22.91 4.00
N ASP A 189 -1.93 22.08 3.76
CA ASP A 189 -0.68 22.48 3.09
C ASP A 189 -0.77 22.44 1.55
N PHE A 190 -1.85 21.88 0.99
CA PHE A 190 -2.12 21.86 -0.45
C PHE A 190 -3.11 22.95 -0.92
N ASN A 191 -3.80 23.63 0.01
CA ASN A 191 -4.70 24.77 -0.24
C ASN A 191 -4.03 26.14 -0.02
#